data_AF-A0AAX1KJW1-F1
#
_entry.id   AF-A0AAX1KJW1-F1
#
_cell.length_a   1.000
_cell.length_b   1.000
_cell.length_c   1.000
_cell.angle_alpha   90.00
_cell.angle_beta   90.00
_cell.angle_gamma   90.00
#
_symmetry.space_group_name_H-M   'P 1'
#
loop_
_entity.id
_entity.type
_entity.pdbx_description
1 polymer ?
#
loop_
_entity_poly.entity_id
_entity_poly.type
_entity_poly.pdbx_seq_one_letter_code
_entity_poly.pdbx_strand_id
1 'polypeptide(L)'
;MGGAKPKTGAPGTKGHAAPLPGGKAPLGPKVRGAEKPARRFVQAFQKPAQAARQSAQRRLAQQAARTAKGAAELGRRLTAAVVRAVAAMMGSLIGLAGGAVVLIVLVVVVLIAAIASSPFGIFFTSEPSAPETVSVSQAVAAVNVEYNAKLEALQAGDYDDIVIHGQEPDWAEVLAVFAVHTAGKDTGVDVATLDQDRVDRLKAVFWDMTEITSKVETIDHPGENGGEGWTESILHITITTKTADDMRTIYAFTQEQNSALTELLSGRAALASLAGSLTITSADLLEVLRALPVDLDQARKEAVETALSLVGKVGYFWGGKSLVIGWDSRWGQLTKVWAAGNSTTGTYRPYGLDCSGFMDWIFYNITGGEYVLGRGGGATAQHSYCTPVSQAEAQPGDLAFYPDDSHVGIVVGRREDRKLLVCHCSSGQNNVVVTEFAASGFTTLGRPDIFQ
;
A
#
# COMPACT_ATOMS: atom_id res chain seq x y z
N MET A 1 -10.34 31.70 53.66
CA MET A 1 -10.27 33.07 53.10
C MET A 1 -9.94 32.93 51.62
N GLY A 2 -10.66 33.40 50.60
CA GLY A 2 -11.88 34.18 50.49
C GLY A 2 -11.86 34.86 49.09
N GLY A 3 -12.80 34.48 48.21
CA GLY A 3 -13.25 35.21 46.99
C GLY A 3 -12.26 35.36 45.81
N ALA A 4 -12.68 35.50 44.54
CA ALA A 4 -14.01 35.54 43.95
C ALA A 4 -13.94 35.29 42.42
N LYS A 5 -14.95 34.58 41.88
CA LYS A 5 -15.35 34.56 40.46
C LYS A 5 -16.24 35.77 40.15
N PRO A 6 -16.40 36.15 38.87
CA PRO A 6 -17.63 36.77 38.40
C PRO A 6 -18.46 35.80 37.54
N LYS A 7 -19.72 35.61 37.95
CA LYS A 7 -20.88 35.27 37.11
C LYS A 7 -21.86 36.44 37.23
N THR A 8 -22.52 36.80 36.13
CA THR A 8 -23.93 37.29 35.98
C THR A 8 -24.03 37.98 34.60
N GLY A 9 -25.06 37.84 33.76
CA GLY A 9 -26.34 37.17 33.86
C GLY A 9 -27.21 37.61 32.66
N ALA A 10 -28.09 36.72 32.18
CA ALA A 10 -29.25 37.06 31.36
C ALA A 10 -30.40 37.59 32.26
N PRO A 11 -31.47 38.18 31.68
CA PRO A 11 -32.77 37.47 31.69
C PRO A 11 -33.68 37.76 30.46
N GLY A 12 -34.32 36.75 29.83
CA GLY A 12 -35.79 36.48 29.91
C GLY A 12 -36.56 37.02 28.69
N THR A 13 -37.64 36.46 28.10
CA THR A 13 -38.54 35.33 28.39
C THR A 13 -39.49 35.06 27.19
N LYS A 14 -39.79 33.76 26.95
CA LYS A 14 -41.08 33.09 26.63
C LYS A 14 -41.89 33.36 25.33
N GLY A 15 -42.28 32.24 24.70
CA GLY A 15 -43.49 32.12 23.86
C GLY A 15 -43.65 30.75 23.19
N HIS A 16 -44.36 29.81 23.83
CA HIS A 16 -44.88 28.55 23.24
C HIS A 16 -46.19 28.81 22.49
N ALA A 17 -46.44 28.13 21.36
CA ALA A 17 -47.81 27.76 20.92
C ALA A 17 -47.83 26.69 19.81
N ALA A 18 -48.51 25.57 20.09
CA ALA A 18 -49.37 24.77 19.20
C ALA A 18 -50.63 24.43 20.04
N PRO A 19 -51.86 24.29 19.50
CA PRO A 19 -52.28 23.13 18.68
C PRO A 19 -53.43 23.37 17.61
N LEU A 20 -53.82 22.27 16.92
CA LEU A 20 -54.76 21.93 15.79
C LEU A 20 -56.27 22.35 15.95
N PRO A 21 -57.33 21.89 15.17
CA PRO A 21 -57.52 20.99 13.99
C PRO A 21 -58.67 21.34 12.92
N GLY A 22 -58.86 20.48 11.88
CA GLY A 22 -60.17 20.18 11.19
C GLY A 22 -60.26 20.46 9.66
N GLY A 23 -60.81 19.63 8.75
CA GLY A 23 -61.55 18.36 8.82
C GLY A 23 -61.89 17.67 7.45
N LYS A 24 -62.12 16.35 7.54
CA LYS A 24 -62.91 15.31 6.81
C LYS A 24 -63.21 15.30 5.27
N ALA A 25 -63.19 14.05 4.75
CA ALA A 25 -63.50 13.51 3.39
C ALA A 25 -65.02 13.30 3.10
N PRO A 26 -65.48 12.80 1.91
CA PRO A 26 -65.43 11.36 1.60
C PRO A 26 -65.41 10.91 0.10
N LEU A 27 -65.37 9.58 -0.05
CA LEU A 27 -65.37 8.64 -1.19
C LEU A 27 -66.44 8.80 -2.32
N GLY A 28 -66.10 8.32 -3.53
CA GLY A 28 -67.01 7.97 -4.64
C GLY A 28 -66.28 7.32 -5.85
N PRO A 29 -66.92 6.50 -6.71
CA PRO A 29 -66.43 5.15 -7.05
C PRO A 29 -65.78 4.92 -8.45
N LYS A 30 -65.12 3.74 -8.57
CA LYS A 30 -64.56 3.10 -9.79
C LYS A 30 -65.63 2.66 -10.80
N VAL A 31 -65.37 2.81 -12.11
CA VAL A 31 -65.88 1.93 -13.21
C VAL A 31 -64.84 1.82 -14.35
N ARG A 32 -64.92 0.74 -15.13
CA ARG A 32 -63.94 0.02 -15.95
C ARG A 32 -64.36 -0.01 -17.45
N GLY A 33 -63.41 -0.04 -18.40
CA GLY A 33 -63.60 -0.37 -19.85
C GLY A 33 -64.11 0.80 -20.72
N ALA A 34 -63.88 0.94 -22.03
CA ALA A 34 -63.35 0.09 -23.09
C ALA A 34 -62.97 0.95 -24.35
N GLU A 35 -62.02 0.43 -25.15
CA GLU A 35 -61.84 0.50 -26.63
C GLU A 35 -61.75 1.82 -27.46
N LYS A 36 -60.78 1.79 -28.41
CA LYS A 36 -60.44 2.71 -29.53
C LYS A 36 -61.41 2.53 -30.72
N PRO A 37 -61.61 3.46 -31.71
CA PRO A 37 -60.59 3.80 -32.74
C PRO A 37 -60.73 5.15 -33.50
N ALA A 38 -59.68 5.55 -34.25
CA ALA A 38 -59.74 5.99 -35.67
C ALA A 38 -58.47 6.77 -36.10
N ARG A 39 -57.65 6.12 -36.94
CA ARG A 39 -56.68 6.74 -37.84
C ARG A 39 -57.39 7.23 -39.10
N ARG A 40 -57.01 8.39 -39.63
CA ARG A 40 -56.67 8.67 -41.04
C ARG A 40 -56.98 10.14 -41.35
N PHE A 41 -55.95 10.95 -41.59
CA PHE A 41 -55.79 11.85 -42.73
C PHE A 41 -54.41 12.51 -42.64
N VAL A 42 -53.89 12.98 -43.77
CA VAL A 42 -52.58 13.65 -43.98
C VAL A 42 -51.39 12.73 -44.33
N GLN A 43 -51.48 12.09 -45.50
CA GLN A 43 -50.32 11.75 -46.33
C GLN A 43 -50.35 12.62 -47.59
N ALA A 44 -49.55 13.69 -47.62
CA ALA A 44 -48.98 14.29 -48.83
C ALA A 44 -48.15 15.51 -48.39
N PHE A 45 -46.83 15.50 -48.65
CA PHE A 45 -45.82 16.59 -48.56
C PHE A 45 -44.47 16.24 -47.84
N GLN A 46 -43.94 15.00 -47.92
CA GLN A 46 -42.60 14.65 -47.36
C GLN A 46 -41.57 14.06 -48.35
N LYS A 47 -41.88 13.97 -49.65
CA LYS A 47 -41.03 13.24 -50.63
C LYS A 47 -39.69 13.87 -51.07
N PRO A 48 -39.36 15.17 -50.91
CA PRO A 48 -38.03 15.68 -51.33
C PRO A 48 -36.86 15.45 -50.34
N ALA A 49 -37.11 15.17 -49.06
CA ALA A 49 -36.06 15.06 -48.03
C ALA A 49 -35.41 13.67 -47.92
N GLN A 50 -36.02 12.62 -48.49
CA GLN A 50 -35.50 11.24 -48.43
C GLN A 50 -34.47 10.93 -49.54
N ALA A 51 -34.59 11.54 -50.72
CA ALA A 51 -33.68 11.31 -51.83
C ALA A 51 -32.27 11.88 -51.58
N ALA A 52 -32.16 13.02 -50.89
CA ALA A 52 -30.87 13.63 -50.52
C ALA A 52 -30.14 12.85 -49.42
N ARG A 53 -30.86 12.17 -48.51
CA ARG A 53 -30.25 11.31 -47.47
C ARG A 53 -29.70 10.00 -48.04
N GLN A 54 -30.35 9.42 -49.05
CA GLN A 54 -29.90 8.17 -49.68
C GLN A 54 -28.61 8.33 -50.49
N SER A 55 -28.42 9.47 -51.17
CA SER A 55 -27.19 9.71 -51.94
C SER A 55 -25.97 9.98 -51.03
N ALA A 56 -26.17 10.69 -49.91
CA ALA A 56 -25.14 10.90 -48.89
C ALA A 56 -24.74 9.59 -48.18
N GLN A 57 -25.71 8.73 -47.84
CA GLN A 57 -25.45 7.42 -47.24
C GLN A 57 -24.69 6.48 -48.20
N ARG A 58 -25.00 6.51 -49.51
CA ARG A 58 -24.28 5.70 -50.52
C ARG A 58 -22.82 6.13 -50.68
N ARG A 59 -22.51 7.44 -50.60
CA ARG A 59 -21.12 7.94 -50.65
C ARG A 59 -20.32 7.54 -49.42
N LEU A 60 -20.91 7.64 -48.23
CA LEU A 60 -20.29 7.19 -46.98
C LEU A 60 -20.06 5.67 -46.97
N ALA A 61 -21.02 4.88 -47.46
CA ALA A 61 -20.87 3.43 -47.59
C ALA A 61 -19.77 3.03 -48.60
N GLN A 62 -19.61 3.77 -49.71
CA GLN A 62 -18.54 3.53 -50.67
C GLN A 62 -17.15 3.93 -50.13
N GLN A 63 -17.05 5.00 -49.34
CA GLN A 63 -15.80 5.36 -48.64
C GLN A 63 -15.45 4.35 -47.54
N ALA A 64 -16.43 3.88 -46.78
CA ALA A 64 -16.25 2.79 -45.82
C ALA A 64 -15.79 1.49 -46.49
N ALA A 65 -16.38 1.14 -47.65
CA ALA A 65 -15.98 -0.06 -48.40
C ALA A 65 -14.56 0.02 -49.00
N ARG A 66 -14.11 1.21 -49.42
CA ARG A 66 -12.72 1.42 -49.91
C ARG A 66 -11.70 1.36 -48.77
N THR A 67 -12.04 1.93 -47.62
CA THR A 67 -11.20 1.90 -46.40
C THR A 67 -11.12 0.49 -45.83
N ALA A 68 -12.22 -0.26 -45.83
CA ALA A 68 -12.27 -1.66 -45.44
C ALA A 68 -11.46 -2.57 -46.39
N LYS A 69 -11.45 -2.30 -47.71
CA LYS A 69 -10.60 -3.03 -48.66
C LYS A 69 -9.11 -2.74 -48.44
N GLY A 70 -8.73 -1.49 -48.14
CA GLY A 70 -7.35 -1.13 -47.79
C GLY A 70 -6.88 -1.79 -46.49
N ALA A 71 -7.73 -1.81 -45.46
CA ALA A 71 -7.45 -2.50 -44.20
C ALA A 71 -7.42 -4.03 -44.36
N ALA A 72 -8.26 -4.61 -45.22
CA ALA A 72 -8.25 -6.05 -45.51
C ALA A 72 -7.02 -6.47 -46.34
N GLU A 73 -6.53 -5.62 -47.25
CA GLU A 73 -5.31 -5.88 -48.04
C GLU A 73 -4.05 -5.77 -47.17
N LEU A 74 -3.98 -4.77 -46.28
CA LEU A 74 -2.89 -4.62 -45.30
C LEU A 74 -2.92 -5.75 -44.26
N GLY A 75 -4.13 -6.09 -43.78
CA GLY A 75 -4.38 -7.24 -42.93
C GLY A 75 -3.97 -8.55 -43.59
N ARG A 76 -4.29 -8.77 -44.88
CA ARG A 76 -3.82 -9.95 -45.63
C ARG A 76 -2.32 -9.97 -45.84
N ARG A 77 -1.66 -8.83 -46.05
CA ARG A 77 -0.20 -8.76 -46.20
C ARG A 77 0.53 -9.02 -44.89
N LEU A 78 0.03 -8.48 -43.78
CA LEU A 78 0.53 -8.78 -42.42
C LEU A 78 0.27 -10.25 -42.05
N THR A 79 -0.94 -10.76 -42.33
CA THR A 79 -1.27 -12.17 -42.06
C THR A 79 -0.45 -13.10 -42.95
N ALA A 80 -0.21 -12.77 -44.23
CA ALA A 80 0.64 -13.56 -45.12
C ALA A 80 2.13 -13.47 -44.76
N ALA A 81 2.61 -12.33 -44.25
CA ALA A 81 3.98 -12.17 -43.76
C ALA A 81 4.20 -12.96 -42.47
N VAL A 82 3.25 -12.92 -41.53
CA VAL A 82 3.23 -13.73 -40.31
C VAL A 82 3.13 -15.21 -40.66
N VAL A 83 2.23 -15.61 -41.55
CA VAL A 83 2.10 -17.00 -42.02
C VAL A 83 3.36 -17.47 -42.74
N ARG A 84 4.05 -16.62 -43.51
CA ARG A 84 5.33 -16.96 -44.14
C ARG A 84 6.47 -17.06 -43.13
N ALA A 85 6.52 -16.21 -42.11
CA ALA A 85 7.50 -16.31 -41.04
C ALA A 85 7.28 -17.58 -40.20
N VAL A 86 6.02 -17.92 -39.91
CA VAL A 86 5.62 -19.16 -39.23
C VAL A 86 5.90 -20.37 -40.11
N ALA A 87 5.62 -20.32 -41.42
CA ALA A 87 5.91 -21.42 -42.35
C ALA A 87 7.42 -21.63 -42.58
N ALA A 88 8.21 -20.56 -42.58
CA ALA A 88 9.67 -20.63 -42.66
C ALA A 88 10.29 -21.26 -41.40
N MET A 89 9.67 -21.08 -40.22
CA MET A 89 10.07 -21.79 -39.00
C MET A 89 9.57 -23.25 -38.96
N MET A 90 8.38 -23.53 -39.51
CA MET A 90 7.78 -24.88 -39.59
C MET A 90 8.55 -25.86 -40.48
N GLY A 91 9.43 -25.37 -41.36
CA GLY A 91 10.32 -26.23 -42.15
C GLY A 91 11.34 -27.03 -41.32
N SER A 92 11.52 -26.70 -40.03
CA SER A 92 12.53 -27.32 -39.17
C SER A 92 11.99 -28.24 -38.06
N LEU A 93 10.67 -28.29 -37.81
CA LEU A 93 10.11 -29.02 -36.68
C LEU A 93 8.77 -29.69 -37.04
N ILE A 94 8.82 -30.70 -37.91
CA ILE A 94 7.70 -31.62 -38.09
C ILE A 94 7.94 -32.83 -37.20
N GLY A 95 7.22 -32.90 -36.09
CA GLY A 95 7.17 -34.10 -35.25
C GLY A 95 6.36 -33.90 -33.97
N LEU A 96 5.15 -34.45 -33.96
CA LEU A 96 4.24 -34.67 -32.83
C LEU A 96 3.29 -33.53 -32.46
N ALA A 97 2.04 -33.93 -32.19
CA ALA A 97 0.83 -33.13 -31.99
C ALA A 97 0.81 -32.25 -30.72
N GLY A 98 1.96 -31.69 -30.32
CA GLY A 98 2.10 -30.67 -29.28
C GLY A 98 2.45 -29.28 -29.81
N GLY A 99 2.74 -29.14 -31.10
CA GLY A 99 3.30 -27.90 -31.68
C GLY A 99 2.46 -26.63 -31.48
N ALA A 100 1.13 -26.72 -31.53
CA ALA A 100 0.26 -25.57 -31.30
C ALA A 100 0.20 -25.16 -29.82
N VAL A 101 0.21 -26.13 -28.90
CA VAL A 101 0.25 -25.87 -27.45
C VAL A 101 1.62 -25.30 -27.07
N VAL A 102 2.71 -25.85 -27.62
CA VAL A 102 4.07 -25.33 -27.42
C VAL A 102 4.22 -23.93 -28.01
N LEU A 103 3.64 -23.64 -29.18
CA LEU A 103 3.62 -22.29 -29.76
C LEU A 103 2.83 -21.31 -28.91
N ILE A 104 1.67 -21.70 -28.38
CA ILE A 104 0.88 -20.84 -27.48
C ILE A 104 1.65 -20.59 -26.18
N VAL A 105 2.23 -21.63 -25.57
CA VAL A 105 3.08 -21.49 -24.38
C VAL A 105 4.29 -20.62 -24.68
N LEU A 106 4.95 -20.79 -25.82
CA LEU A 106 6.09 -19.97 -26.24
C LEU A 106 5.67 -18.51 -26.46
N VAL A 107 4.53 -18.26 -27.10
CA VAL A 107 3.99 -16.90 -27.29
C VAL A 107 3.65 -16.27 -25.95
N VAL A 108 3.02 -17.01 -25.03
CA VAL A 108 2.74 -16.55 -23.67
C VAL A 108 4.04 -16.26 -22.93
N VAL A 109 5.04 -17.14 -22.99
CA VAL A 109 6.37 -16.94 -22.39
C VAL A 109 7.07 -15.73 -22.98
N VAL A 110 7.01 -15.51 -24.31
CA VAL A 110 7.58 -14.33 -24.97
C VAL A 110 6.84 -13.05 -24.59
N LEU A 111 5.51 -13.09 -24.45
CA LEU A 111 4.72 -11.94 -23.99
C LEU A 111 5.02 -11.61 -22.52
N ILE A 112 5.11 -12.62 -21.67
CA ILE A 112 5.52 -12.51 -20.27
C ILE A 112 6.95 -11.96 -20.19
N ALA A 113 7.88 -12.45 -21.02
CA ALA A 113 9.25 -11.92 -21.11
C ALA A 113 9.29 -10.46 -21.58
N ALA A 114 8.46 -10.10 -22.56
CA ALA A 114 8.35 -8.73 -23.06
C ALA A 114 7.76 -7.78 -22.02
N ILE A 115 6.78 -8.24 -21.23
CA ILE A 115 6.23 -7.50 -20.08
C ILE A 115 7.27 -7.41 -18.95
N ALA A 116 7.98 -8.49 -18.64
CA ALA A 116 9.05 -8.52 -17.63
C ALA A 116 10.19 -7.55 -17.97
N SER A 117 10.51 -7.44 -19.26
CA SER A 117 11.54 -6.55 -19.79
C SER A 117 11.02 -5.12 -20.00
N SER A 118 9.74 -4.87 -19.77
CA SER A 118 9.09 -3.56 -19.95
C SER A 118 9.07 -2.80 -18.63
N PRO A 119 9.20 -1.45 -18.66
CA PRO A 119 9.00 -0.63 -17.45
C PRO A 119 7.63 -0.85 -16.79
N PHE A 120 6.62 -1.27 -17.56
CA PHE A 120 5.28 -1.56 -17.03
C PHE A 120 5.17 -2.92 -16.32
N GLY A 121 6.20 -3.77 -16.41
CA GLY A 121 6.25 -5.05 -15.72
C GLY A 121 6.09 -4.92 -14.20
N ILE A 122 6.45 -3.77 -13.62
CA ILE A 122 6.33 -3.48 -12.19
C ILE A 122 4.89 -3.65 -11.65
N PHE A 123 3.86 -3.45 -12.48
CA PHE A 123 2.46 -3.63 -12.07
C PHE A 123 2.00 -5.09 -12.05
N PHE A 124 2.76 -6.00 -12.67
CA PHE A 124 2.43 -7.42 -12.74
C PHE A 124 3.17 -8.24 -11.67
N THR A 125 3.88 -7.57 -10.76
CA THR A 125 4.74 -8.15 -9.70
C THR A 125 3.98 -8.79 -8.51
N SER A 126 2.90 -9.55 -8.75
CA SER A 126 1.95 -9.96 -7.70
C SER A 126 1.96 -11.45 -7.28
N GLU A 127 2.86 -12.29 -7.79
CA GLU A 127 2.81 -13.75 -7.53
C GLU A 127 4.15 -14.40 -7.11
N PRO A 128 4.12 -15.11 -5.99
CA PRO A 128 5.04 -16.16 -5.57
C PRO A 128 5.66 -17.16 -6.53
N SER A 129 6.51 -16.81 -7.49
CA SER A 129 7.08 -17.85 -8.38
C SER A 129 8.31 -18.58 -7.81
N ALA A 130 9.07 -17.97 -6.89
CA ALA A 130 10.34 -18.55 -6.40
C ALA A 130 10.60 -18.30 -4.89
N PRO A 131 11.33 -19.21 -4.20
CA PRO A 131 11.93 -18.91 -2.89
C PRO A 131 12.88 -17.69 -2.99
N GLU A 132 13.01 -16.91 -1.92
CA GLU A 132 13.94 -15.74 -1.80
C GLU A 132 13.50 -14.43 -2.48
N THR A 133 12.22 -14.34 -2.84
CA THR A 133 11.72 -13.28 -3.70
C THR A 133 10.68 -12.43 -2.91
N VAL A 134 10.74 -11.09 -3.01
CA VAL A 134 9.97 -10.17 -2.15
C VAL A 134 8.98 -9.31 -2.93
N SER A 135 7.94 -8.80 -2.27
CA SER A 135 7.02 -7.82 -2.88
C SER A 135 7.67 -6.45 -3.05
N VAL A 136 7.09 -5.59 -3.89
CA VAL A 136 7.49 -4.18 -4.00
C VAL A 136 7.41 -3.47 -2.65
N SER A 137 6.34 -3.68 -1.88
CA SER A 137 6.18 -3.08 -0.54
C SER A 137 7.25 -3.53 0.45
N GLN A 138 7.69 -4.79 0.40
CA GLN A 138 8.79 -5.28 1.23
C GLN A 138 10.14 -4.70 0.78
N ALA A 139 10.37 -4.56 -0.52
CA ALA A 139 11.58 -3.93 -1.04
C ALA A 139 11.66 -2.44 -0.66
N VAL A 140 10.54 -1.70 -0.78
CA VAL A 140 10.40 -0.32 -0.28
C VAL A 140 10.73 -0.23 1.21
N ALA A 141 10.19 -1.14 2.02
CA ALA A 141 10.50 -1.18 3.45
C ALA A 141 11.97 -1.48 3.73
N ALA A 142 12.62 -2.35 2.96
CA ALA A 142 14.05 -2.60 3.09
C ALA A 142 14.89 -1.34 2.81
N VAL A 143 14.52 -0.53 1.82
CA VAL A 143 15.15 0.78 1.59
C VAL A 143 14.89 1.72 2.77
N ASN A 144 13.66 1.78 3.29
CA ASN A 144 13.33 2.61 4.45
C ASN A 144 14.12 2.22 5.70
N VAL A 145 14.43 0.93 5.90
CA VAL A 145 15.29 0.46 6.99
C VAL A 145 16.71 1.00 6.84
N GLU A 146 17.29 0.96 5.64
CA GLU A 146 18.63 1.48 5.37
C GLU A 146 18.70 3.01 5.48
N TYR A 147 17.69 3.69 4.93
CA TYR A 147 17.52 5.13 5.06
C TYR A 147 17.39 5.55 6.54
N ASN A 148 16.62 4.81 7.32
CA ASN A 148 16.53 5.02 8.76
C ASN A 148 17.88 4.83 9.46
N ALA A 149 18.63 3.77 9.14
CA ALA A 149 19.95 3.53 9.73
C ALA A 149 20.92 4.69 9.45
N LYS A 150 20.85 5.29 8.24
CA LYS A 150 21.62 6.49 7.91
C LYS A 150 21.22 7.69 8.77
N LEU A 151 19.92 7.91 8.97
CA LEU A 151 19.41 8.98 9.82
C LEU A 151 19.79 8.78 11.29
N GLU A 152 19.66 7.56 11.82
CA GLU A 152 20.05 7.22 13.19
C GLU A 152 21.54 7.49 13.42
N ALA A 153 22.40 7.11 12.47
CA ALA A 153 23.84 7.35 12.57
C ALA A 153 24.20 8.85 12.61
N LEU A 154 23.49 9.71 11.85
CA LEU A 154 23.70 11.16 11.87
C LEU A 154 23.24 11.81 13.19
N GLN A 155 22.21 11.23 13.80
CA GLN A 155 21.54 11.77 14.99
C GLN A 155 22.05 11.20 16.32
N ALA A 156 23.01 10.27 16.29
CA ALA A 156 23.53 9.59 17.47
C ALA A 156 24.38 10.47 18.43
N GLY A 157 24.50 11.77 18.15
CA GLY A 157 25.22 12.73 19.00
C GLY A 157 24.33 13.37 20.06
N ASP A 158 24.96 13.95 21.07
CA ASP A 158 24.29 14.69 22.15
C ASP A 158 23.93 16.11 21.68
N TYR A 159 22.94 16.20 20.79
CA TYR A 159 22.43 17.47 20.27
C TYR A 159 21.24 17.97 21.12
N ASP A 160 21.16 19.28 21.35
CA ASP A 160 20.06 19.92 22.06
C ASP A 160 18.78 19.97 21.19
N ASP A 161 18.93 20.12 19.86
CA ASP A 161 17.83 19.98 18.90
C ASP A 161 18.31 19.42 17.55
N ILE A 162 17.36 18.89 16.78
CA ILE A 162 17.56 18.36 15.44
C ILE A 162 16.56 19.01 14.51
N VAL A 163 17.06 19.56 13.40
CA VAL A 163 16.27 20.20 12.35
C VAL A 163 16.51 19.49 11.03
N ILE A 164 15.44 19.00 10.43
CA ILE A 164 15.46 18.45 9.06
C ILE A 164 15.06 19.52 8.06
N HIS A 165 15.85 19.66 7.01
CA HIS A 165 15.54 20.44 5.81
C HIS A 165 15.29 19.50 4.63
N GLY A 166 14.19 19.70 3.90
CA GLY A 166 13.81 18.84 2.79
C GLY A 166 13.10 17.56 3.23
N GLN A 167 12.84 16.68 2.27
CA GLN A 167 12.10 15.42 2.44
C GLN A 167 12.68 14.37 1.48
N GLU A 168 12.46 13.10 1.77
CA GLU A 168 12.74 11.97 0.90
C GLU A 168 12.02 12.04 -0.45
N PRO A 169 12.51 11.33 -1.48
CA PRO A 169 11.81 11.23 -2.76
C PRO A 169 10.44 10.55 -2.63
N ASP A 170 9.50 10.95 -3.48
CA ASP A 170 8.22 10.23 -3.59
C ASP A 170 8.46 8.83 -4.14
N TRP A 171 7.99 7.82 -3.40
CA TRP A 171 8.07 6.42 -3.78
C TRP A 171 7.52 6.12 -5.18
N ALA A 172 6.48 6.83 -5.64
CA ALA A 172 5.98 6.65 -6.99
C ALA A 172 7.02 7.09 -8.05
N GLU A 173 7.82 8.12 -7.78
CA GLU A 173 8.91 8.52 -8.69
C GLU A 173 10.07 7.55 -8.64
N VAL A 174 10.48 7.13 -7.44
CA VAL A 174 11.55 6.14 -7.26
C VAL A 174 11.22 4.85 -8.01
N LEU A 175 10.00 4.33 -7.83
CA LEU A 175 9.55 3.10 -8.50
C LEU A 175 9.45 3.27 -10.02
N ALA A 176 9.00 4.43 -10.52
CA ALA A 176 8.93 4.69 -11.95
C ALA A 176 10.33 4.79 -12.59
N VAL A 177 11.24 5.53 -11.95
CA VAL A 177 12.64 5.64 -12.40
C VAL A 177 13.31 4.28 -12.35
N PHE A 178 13.12 3.53 -11.27
CA PHE A 178 13.63 2.16 -11.13
C PHE A 178 13.14 1.27 -12.27
N ALA A 179 11.84 1.26 -12.54
CA ALA A 179 11.26 0.43 -13.58
C ALA A 179 11.82 0.76 -14.98
N VAL A 180 11.99 2.06 -15.30
CA VAL A 180 12.57 2.49 -16.59
C VAL A 180 14.07 2.22 -16.68
N HIS A 181 14.80 2.41 -15.58
CA HIS A 181 16.24 2.21 -15.53
C HIS A 181 16.64 0.74 -15.62
N THR A 182 15.78 -0.17 -15.16
CA THR A 182 16.03 -1.62 -15.13
C THR A 182 15.41 -2.38 -16.30
N ALA A 183 14.36 -1.85 -16.93
CA ALA A 183 13.73 -2.44 -18.10
C ALA A 183 14.73 -2.81 -19.22
N GLY A 184 14.61 -4.02 -19.74
CA GLY A 184 15.43 -4.55 -20.84
C GLY A 184 16.87 -4.90 -20.47
N LYS A 185 17.30 -4.69 -19.22
CA LYS A 185 18.61 -5.12 -18.70
C LYS A 185 18.59 -6.56 -18.19
N ASP A 186 17.41 -7.11 -17.94
CA ASP A 186 17.21 -8.48 -17.46
C ASP A 186 16.85 -9.42 -18.61
N THR A 187 17.56 -10.56 -18.70
CA THR A 187 17.24 -11.66 -19.62
C THR A 187 16.38 -12.75 -18.96
N GLY A 188 15.98 -12.54 -17.71
CA GLY A 188 15.25 -13.49 -16.88
C GLY A 188 13.76 -13.15 -16.78
N VAL A 189 12.92 -14.09 -17.20
CA VAL A 189 11.48 -14.04 -16.99
C VAL A 189 11.22 -14.44 -15.55
N ASP A 190 11.08 -13.47 -14.65
CA ASP A 190 10.31 -13.71 -13.43
C ASP A 190 9.49 -12.46 -13.10
N VAL A 191 8.17 -12.60 -13.32
CA VAL A 191 7.23 -11.50 -13.59
C VAL A 191 6.59 -10.93 -12.32
N ALA A 192 6.96 -11.45 -11.16
CA ALA A 192 6.01 -11.47 -10.07
C ALA A 192 6.61 -11.08 -8.70
N THR A 193 7.92 -10.92 -8.58
CA THR A 193 8.63 -10.60 -7.34
C THR A 193 10.01 -9.97 -7.63
N LEU A 194 10.57 -9.24 -6.66
CA LEU A 194 11.93 -8.70 -6.74
C LEU A 194 12.88 -9.71 -6.08
N ASP A 195 13.84 -10.22 -6.84
CA ASP A 195 14.98 -10.93 -6.27
C ASP A 195 15.94 -9.92 -5.58
N GLN A 196 16.97 -10.45 -4.95
CA GLN A 196 17.93 -9.63 -4.21
C GLN A 196 18.62 -8.59 -5.12
N ASP A 197 18.97 -8.95 -6.36
CA ASP A 197 19.60 -8.03 -7.32
C ASP A 197 18.69 -6.83 -7.65
N ARG A 198 17.40 -7.09 -7.88
CA ARG A 198 16.42 -6.03 -8.14
C ARG A 198 16.15 -5.16 -6.92
N VAL A 199 16.15 -5.74 -5.70
CA VAL A 199 16.07 -4.95 -4.46
C VAL A 199 17.28 -4.02 -4.33
N ASP A 200 18.49 -4.51 -4.63
CA ASP A 200 19.71 -3.70 -4.55
C ASP A 200 19.76 -2.62 -5.62
N ARG A 201 19.20 -2.87 -6.82
CA ARG A 201 18.99 -1.82 -7.83
C ARG A 201 17.96 -0.78 -7.41
N LEU A 202 16.88 -1.17 -6.73
CA LEU A 202 15.91 -0.23 -6.19
C LEU A 202 16.56 0.68 -5.13
N LYS A 203 17.37 0.11 -4.24
CA LYS A 203 18.17 0.87 -3.27
C LYS A 203 19.11 1.85 -3.97
N ALA A 204 19.82 1.39 -5.00
CA ALA A 204 20.72 2.25 -5.77
C ALA A 204 19.97 3.43 -6.39
N VAL A 205 18.81 3.19 -7.01
CA VAL A 205 17.98 4.25 -7.58
C VAL A 205 17.49 5.23 -6.50
N PHE A 206 17.05 4.74 -5.34
CA PHE A 206 16.66 5.60 -4.23
C PHE A 206 17.80 6.50 -3.78
N TRP A 207 19.02 5.97 -3.62
CA TRP A 207 20.18 6.75 -3.20
C TRP A 207 20.71 7.68 -4.29
N ASP A 208 20.63 7.32 -5.56
CA ASP A 208 20.94 8.25 -6.65
C ASP A 208 19.98 9.44 -6.66
N MET A 209 18.72 9.21 -6.27
CA MET A 209 17.69 10.24 -6.09
C MET A 209 17.78 11.00 -4.76
N THR A 210 18.57 10.55 -3.78
CA THR A 210 18.59 11.11 -2.42
C THR A 210 20.00 11.49 -1.98
N GLU A 211 20.22 12.76 -1.70
CA GLU A 211 21.45 13.23 -1.07
C GLU A 211 21.17 13.71 0.36
N ILE A 212 21.94 13.24 1.34
CA ILE A 212 21.83 13.63 2.75
C ILE A 212 23.15 14.25 3.20
N THR A 213 23.08 15.49 3.66
CA THR A 213 24.20 16.20 4.29
C THR A 213 23.83 16.62 5.70
N SER A 214 24.83 16.85 6.55
CA SER A 214 24.62 17.27 7.93
C SER A 214 25.61 18.36 8.35
N LYS A 215 25.14 19.29 9.17
CA LYS A 215 25.95 20.35 9.77
C LYS A 215 25.51 20.57 11.22
N VAL A 216 26.47 20.70 12.12
CA VAL A 216 26.21 21.11 13.50
C VAL A 216 26.39 22.63 13.61
N GLU A 217 25.40 23.30 14.17
CA GLU A 217 25.46 24.70 14.59
C GLU A 217 25.63 24.75 16.11
N THR A 218 26.60 25.54 16.58
CA THR A 218 26.80 25.80 18.00
C THR A 218 26.45 27.24 18.29
N ILE A 219 25.54 27.46 19.24
CA ILE A 219 25.08 28.77 19.69
C ILE A 219 25.61 29.01 21.10
N ASP A 220 26.35 30.10 21.28
CA ASP A 220 26.84 30.52 22.59
C ASP A 220 25.80 31.40 23.29
N HIS A 221 25.34 30.97 24.46
CA HIS A 221 24.44 31.72 25.32
C HIS A 221 25.24 32.35 26.46
N PRO A 222 25.55 33.66 26.42
CA PRO A 222 26.31 34.31 27.48
C PRO A 222 25.49 34.36 28.78
N GLY A 223 26.15 34.13 29.91
CA GLY A 223 25.50 34.21 31.22
C GLY A 223 25.11 35.64 31.58
N GLU A 224 23.85 35.85 31.98
CA GLU A 224 23.40 37.14 32.49
C GLU A 224 23.68 37.29 33.99
N ASN A 225 23.98 38.52 34.44
CA ASN A 225 24.14 38.88 35.87
C ASN A 225 25.15 38.02 36.66
N GLY A 226 26.22 37.56 36.01
CA GLY A 226 27.26 36.75 36.66
C GLY A 226 26.95 35.25 36.74
N GLY A 227 25.92 34.77 36.05
CA GLY A 227 25.73 33.35 35.77
C GLY A 227 26.77 32.81 34.79
N GLU A 228 26.96 31.48 34.79
CA GLU A 228 27.77 30.81 33.77
C GLU A 228 27.02 30.78 32.43
N GLY A 229 27.73 31.05 31.34
CA GLY A 229 27.18 30.85 29.99
C GLY A 229 27.07 29.37 29.64
N TRP A 230 26.29 29.05 28.63
CA TRP A 230 26.14 27.67 28.14
C TRP A 230 26.11 27.65 26.61
N THR A 231 26.35 26.47 26.02
CA THR A 231 26.34 26.27 24.57
C THR A 231 25.20 25.34 24.17
N GLU A 232 24.48 25.72 23.12
CA GLU A 232 23.45 24.90 22.48
C GLU A 232 24.01 24.34 21.17
N SER A 233 23.83 23.03 20.93
CA SER A 233 24.25 22.35 19.72
C SER A 233 23.04 21.86 18.93
N ILE A 234 22.83 22.40 17.73
CA ILE A 234 21.72 22.04 16.85
C ILE A 234 22.26 21.26 15.65
N LEU A 235 21.75 20.05 15.43
CA LEU A 235 22.04 19.28 14.23
C LEU A 235 21.08 19.68 13.10
N HIS A 236 21.63 20.19 12.01
CA HIS A 236 20.89 20.35 10.76
C HIS A 236 21.19 19.19 9.83
N ILE A 237 20.16 18.47 9.39
CA ILE A 237 20.24 17.47 8.32
C ILE A 237 19.51 18.05 7.10
N THR A 238 20.16 18.06 5.95
CA THR A 238 19.56 18.50 4.69
C THR A 238 19.43 17.32 3.76
N ILE A 239 18.20 17.06 3.33
CA ILE A 239 17.81 16.01 2.40
C ILE A 239 17.46 16.68 1.08
N THR A 240 18.28 16.44 0.07
CA THR A 240 18.07 16.94 -1.29
C THR A 240 17.61 15.81 -2.18
N THR A 241 16.42 15.97 -2.73
CA THR A 241 15.76 14.99 -3.58
C THR A 241 15.90 15.39 -5.04
N LYS A 242 16.23 14.43 -5.89
CA LYS A 242 16.21 14.56 -7.36
C LYS A 242 14.90 13.99 -7.87
N THR A 243 14.23 14.76 -8.71
CA THR A 243 12.94 14.37 -9.30
C THR A 243 13.12 13.34 -10.40
N ALA A 244 12.05 12.66 -10.79
CA ALA A 244 12.06 11.78 -11.96
C ALA A 244 12.55 12.51 -13.23
N ASP A 245 12.27 13.81 -13.37
CA ASP A 245 12.74 14.61 -14.52
C ASP A 245 14.25 14.89 -14.47
N ASP A 246 14.83 15.10 -13.29
CA ASP A 246 16.30 15.18 -13.13
C ASP A 246 16.96 13.86 -13.55
N MET A 247 16.35 12.74 -13.16
CA MET A 247 16.86 11.40 -13.46
C MET A 247 16.88 11.08 -14.95
N ARG A 248 16.04 11.72 -15.77
CA ARG A 248 16.09 11.58 -17.24
C ARG A 248 17.46 11.96 -17.79
N THR A 249 18.03 13.04 -17.26
CA THR A 249 19.32 13.56 -17.70
C THR A 249 20.46 12.80 -17.03
N ILE A 250 20.35 12.55 -15.72
CA ILE A 250 21.39 11.87 -14.94
C ILE A 250 21.66 10.46 -15.46
N TYR A 251 20.61 9.69 -15.74
CA TYR A 251 20.74 8.35 -16.33
C TYR A 251 20.81 8.34 -17.86
N ALA A 252 20.77 9.52 -18.49
CA ALA A 252 20.76 9.67 -19.95
C ALA A 252 19.72 8.77 -20.64
N PHE A 253 18.47 8.80 -20.16
CA PHE A 253 17.39 7.98 -20.70
C PHE A 253 17.14 8.26 -22.18
N THR A 254 16.90 7.19 -22.96
CA THR A 254 16.51 7.31 -24.38
C THR A 254 15.14 7.99 -24.51
N GLN A 255 14.76 8.34 -25.74
CA GLN A 255 13.43 8.91 -26.00
C GLN A 255 12.31 7.95 -25.57
N GLU A 256 12.48 6.64 -25.83
CA GLU A 256 11.52 5.61 -25.46
C GLU A 256 11.42 5.44 -23.94
N GLN A 257 12.56 5.39 -23.25
CA GLN A 257 12.60 5.37 -21.78
C GLN A 257 11.94 6.60 -21.18
N ASN A 258 12.17 7.77 -21.79
CA ASN A 258 11.52 9.01 -21.36
C ASN A 258 10.00 8.98 -21.56
N SER A 259 9.51 8.47 -22.68
CA SER A 259 8.07 8.29 -22.89
C SER A 259 7.47 7.30 -21.90
N ALA A 260 8.16 6.19 -21.62
CA ALA A 260 7.70 5.20 -20.63
C ALA A 260 7.66 5.78 -19.21
N LEU A 261 8.65 6.58 -18.82
CA LEU A 261 8.66 7.26 -17.52
C LEU A 261 7.45 8.19 -17.37
N THR A 262 7.15 8.99 -18.40
CA THR A 262 5.98 9.89 -18.39
C THR A 262 4.68 9.10 -18.23
N GLU A 263 4.54 8.00 -18.96
CA GLU A 263 3.34 7.16 -18.91
C GLU A 263 3.19 6.47 -17.55
N LEU A 264 4.27 5.91 -16.99
CA LEU A 264 4.25 5.34 -15.64
C LEU A 264 3.81 6.36 -14.59
N LEU A 265 4.34 7.58 -14.66
CA LEU A 265 4.01 8.66 -13.73
C LEU A 265 2.58 9.18 -13.90
N SER A 266 1.94 8.98 -15.06
CA SER A 266 0.50 9.23 -15.21
C SER A 266 -0.34 8.30 -14.30
N GLY A 267 0.21 7.12 -13.98
CA GLY A 267 -0.34 6.13 -13.05
C GLY A 267 0.22 6.24 -11.62
N ARG A 268 0.61 7.43 -11.15
CA ARG A 268 1.26 7.65 -9.83
C ARG A 268 0.56 6.93 -8.66
N ALA A 269 -0.78 6.96 -8.63
CA ALA A 269 -1.57 6.31 -7.58
C ALA A 269 -1.41 4.78 -7.57
N ALA A 270 -1.26 4.15 -8.75
CA ALA A 270 -1.02 2.72 -8.84
C ALA A 270 0.38 2.36 -8.32
N LEU A 271 1.40 3.18 -8.61
CA LEU A 271 2.75 3.00 -8.08
C LEU A 271 2.79 3.17 -6.55
N ALA A 272 2.09 4.18 -6.01
CA ALA A 272 1.95 4.37 -4.57
C ALA A 272 1.25 3.16 -3.91
N SER A 273 0.24 2.58 -4.57
CA SER A 273 -0.44 1.37 -4.11
C SER A 273 0.49 0.15 -4.04
N LEU A 274 1.42 0.01 -4.99
CA LEU A 274 2.43 -1.07 -4.93
C LEU A 274 3.35 -0.92 -3.72
N ALA A 275 3.81 0.30 -3.42
CA ALA A 275 4.64 0.60 -2.27
C ALA A 275 3.93 0.27 -0.94
N GLY A 276 2.60 0.46 -0.88
CA GLY A 276 1.76 0.21 0.29
C GLY A 276 0.91 -1.06 0.25
N SER A 277 1.25 -2.04 -0.58
CA SER A 277 0.40 -3.23 -0.76
C SER A 277 0.40 -4.15 0.47
N LEU A 278 -0.80 -4.48 0.97
CA LEU A 278 -1.03 -5.41 2.07
C LEU A 278 -1.05 -6.89 1.64
N THR A 279 -1.01 -7.19 0.34
CA THR A 279 -1.04 -8.57 -0.16
C THR A 279 0.09 -9.41 0.45
N ILE A 280 -0.25 -10.57 1.00
CA ILE A 280 0.71 -11.51 1.55
C ILE A 280 1.28 -12.34 0.40
N THR A 281 2.56 -12.13 0.12
CA THR A 281 3.27 -12.82 -0.96
C THR A 281 4.22 -13.89 -0.42
N SER A 282 4.89 -13.68 0.71
CA SER A 282 5.86 -14.66 1.24
C SER A 282 5.27 -16.08 1.38
N ALA A 283 5.95 -17.07 0.79
CA ALA A 283 5.56 -18.47 0.84
C ALA A 283 5.49 -19.01 2.27
N ASP A 284 6.43 -18.59 3.14
CA ASP A 284 6.47 -18.96 4.55
C ASP A 284 5.25 -18.42 5.30
N LEU A 285 4.84 -17.17 5.02
CA LEU A 285 3.66 -16.57 5.65
C LEU A 285 2.37 -17.24 5.15
N LEU A 286 2.31 -17.59 3.87
CA LEU A 286 1.20 -18.36 3.31
C LEU A 286 1.15 -19.77 3.91
N GLU A 287 2.28 -20.37 4.26
CA GLU A 287 2.32 -21.64 4.99
C GLU A 287 1.75 -21.50 6.41
N VAL A 288 2.10 -20.43 7.13
CA VAL A 288 1.49 -20.14 8.44
C VAL A 288 -0.04 -20.05 8.33
N LEU A 289 -0.56 -19.36 7.31
CA LEU A 289 -2.00 -19.28 7.05
C LEU A 289 -2.63 -20.63 6.72
N ARG A 290 -1.98 -21.44 5.87
CA ARG A 290 -2.45 -22.80 5.52
C ARG A 290 -2.42 -23.76 6.71
N ALA A 291 -1.54 -23.52 7.68
CA ALA A 291 -1.38 -24.34 8.88
C ALA A 291 -2.33 -23.96 10.02
N LEU A 292 -3.18 -22.93 9.85
CA LEU A 292 -4.16 -22.55 10.87
C LEU A 292 -5.16 -23.69 11.14
N PRO A 293 -5.62 -23.89 12.40
CA PRO A 293 -6.62 -24.91 12.70
C PRO A 293 -7.90 -24.70 11.89
N VAL A 294 -8.45 -25.79 11.37
CA VAL A 294 -9.65 -25.77 10.51
C VAL A 294 -10.84 -25.15 11.25
N ASP A 295 -10.97 -25.46 12.54
CA ASP A 295 -11.99 -25.02 13.47
C ASP A 295 -11.65 -23.70 14.21
N LEU A 296 -10.54 -23.04 13.86
CA LEU A 296 -10.22 -21.73 14.42
C LEU A 296 -11.31 -20.72 14.06
N ASP A 297 -11.72 -19.94 15.06
CA ASP A 297 -12.71 -18.88 14.91
C ASP A 297 -12.35 -17.89 13.78
N GLN A 298 -13.38 -17.38 13.11
CA GLN A 298 -13.20 -16.51 11.94
C GLN A 298 -12.50 -15.19 12.30
N ALA A 299 -12.84 -14.57 13.42
CA ALA A 299 -12.21 -13.32 13.84
C ALA A 299 -10.72 -13.54 14.19
N ARG A 300 -10.37 -14.72 14.71
CA ARG A 300 -8.97 -15.11 14.94
C ARG A 300 -8.20 -15.32 13.63
N LYS A 301 -8.81 -15.98 12.64
CA LYS A 301 -8.23 -16.13 11.30
C LYS A 301 -7.95 -14.75 10.67
N GLU A 302 -8.92 -13.85 10.74
CA GLU A 302 -8.80 -12.48 10.24
C GLU A 302 -7.73 -11.67 10.98
N ALA A 303 -7.60 -11.84 12.30
CA ALA A 303 -6.54 -11.18 13.07
C ALA A 303 -5.14 -11.67 12.66
N VAL A 304 -4.98 -12.98 12.41
CA VAL A 304 -3.71 -13.54 11.93
C VAL A 304 -3.40 -13.04 10.52
N GLU A 305 -4.36 -13.11 9.58
CA GLU A 305 -4.18 -12.63 8.22
C GLU A 305 -3.82 -11.13 8.20
N THR A 306 -4.55 -10.33 8.98
CA THR A 306 -4.28 -8.90 9.14
C THR A 306 -2.89 -8.65 9.71
N ALA A 307 -2.47 -9.38 10.75
CA ALA A 307 -1.13 -9.25 11.32
C ALA A 307 -0.03 -9.60 10.31
N LEU A 308 -0.18 -10.71 9.58
CA LEU A 308 0.80 -11.17 8.60
C LEU A 308 0.89 -10.23 7.39
N SER A 309 -0.16 -9.47 7.09
CA SER A 309 -0.19 -8.52 5.96
C SER A 309 0.87 -7.41 6.04
N LEU A 310 1.34 -7.07 7.24
CA LEU A 310 2.37 -6.03 7.47
C LEU A 310 3.80 -6.58 7.59
N VAL A 311 3.99 -7.90 7.62
CA VAL A 311 5.31 -8.51 7.84
C VAL A 311 6.29 -8.09 6.74
N GLY A 312 7.39 -7.47 7.15
CA GLY A 312 8.43 -6.97 6.26
C GLY A 312 8.10 -5.63 5.58
N LYS A 313 6.99 -4.97 5.91
CA LYS A 313 6.49 -3.79 5.16
C LYS A 313 6.41 -2.49 5.98
N VAL A 314 6.30 -2.58 7.30
CA VAL A 314 6.13 -1.40 8.17
C VAL A 314 7.24 -1.37 9.21
N GLY A 315 8.00 -0.27 9.21
CA GLY A 315 9.12 -0.06 10.12
C GLY A 315 8.68 0.20 11.56
N TYR A 316 9.63 0.11 12.47
CA TYR A 316 9.40 0.45 13.88
C TYR A 316 9.42 1.96 14.08
N PHE A 317 8.49 2.46 14.91
CA PHE A 317 8.44 3.85 15.36
C PHE A 317 7.94 3.90 16.80
N TRP A 318 8.76 4.42 17.73
CA TRP A 318 8.36 4.54 19.13
C TRP A 318 7.13 5.44 19.31
N GLY A 319 6.07 4.90 19.92
CA GLY A 319 4.77 5.57 20.05
C GLY A 319 3.93 5.56 18.77
N GLY A 320 4.36 4.84 17.73
CA GLY A 320 3.67 4.78 16.44
C GLY A 320 2.35 4.01 16.56
N LYS A 321 1.25 4.66 16.15
CA LYS A 321 -0.12 4.11 16.17
C LYS A 321 -0.82 4.35 14.83
N SER A 322 -1.75 3.48 14.45
CA SER A 322 -2.63 3.71 13.31
C SER A 322 -4.05 3.21 13.56
N LEU A 323 -5.02 4.07 13.29
CA LEU A 323 -6.46 3.78 13.26
C LEU A 323 -7.00 3.97 11.83
N VAL A 324 -6.16 3.68 10.83
CA VAL A 324 -6.54 3.66 9.42
C VAL A 324 -6.93 2.23 9.06
N ILE A 325 -8.04 2.08 8.35
CA ILE A 325 -8.42 0.79 7.75
C ILE A 325 -7.54 0.57 6.52
N GLY A 326 -6.80 -0.53 6.51
CA GLY A 326 -5.82 -0.86 5.49
C GLY A 326 -4.50 -0.10 5.66
N TRP A 327 -3.88 0.24 4.53
CA TRP A 327 -2.59 0.92 4.49
C TRP A 327 -2.68 2.37 4.98
N ASP A 328 -1.79 2.74 5.89
CA ASP A 328 -1.65 4.13 6.35
C ASP A 328 -0.63 4.87 5.49
N SER A 329 -1.07 5.89 4.77
CA SER A 329 -0.20 6.70 3.90
C SER A 329 0.99 7.35 4.61
N ARG A 330 0.93 7.48 5.95
CA ARG A 330 2.01 8.04 6.76
C ARG A 330 3.19 7.08 6.88
N TRP A 331 2.99 5.76 6.76
CA TRP A 331 4.09 4.80 6.92
C TRP A 331 5.19 5.04 5.89
N GLY A 332 6.44 5.08 6.37
CA GLY A 332 7.61 5.45 5.59
C GLY A 332 7.92 6.95 5.56
N GLN A 333 6.97 7.84 5.90
CA GLN A 333 7.19 9.29 5.84
C GLN A 333 8.08 9.77 7.00
N LEU A 334 9.06 10.62 6.70
CA LEU A 334 9.98 11.14 7.71
C LEU A 334 9.24 11.94 8.79
N THR A 335 9.35 11.49 10.05
CA THR A 335 8.59 12.05 11.18
C THR A 335 9.45 12.15 12.44
N LYS A 336 9.30 13.24 13.22
CA LYS A 336 9.95 13.39 14.53
C LYS A 336 9.29 12.45 15.54
N VAL A 337 10.07 11.64 16.25
CA VAL A 337 9.57 10.79 17.33
C VAL A 337 9.16 11.67 18.50
N TRP A 338 7.85 11.75 18.74
CA TRP A 338 7.27 12.62 19.77
C TRP A 338 7.05 11.92 21.11
N ALA A 339 6.90 10.59 21.09
CA ALA A 339 6.58 9.84 22.30
C ALA A 339 7.79 9.83 23.23
N ALA A 340 7.57 10.13 24.52
CA ALA A 340 8.61 10.19 25.53
C ALA A 340 9.07 8.79 25.98
N GLY A 341 10.21 8.72 26.67
CA GLY A 341 10.66 7.50 27.34
C GLY A 341 11.47 6.52 26.49
N ASN A 342 12.00 6.96 25.33
CA ASN A 342 12.89 6.16 24.50
C ASN A 342 14.07 7.00 24.01
N SER A 343 15.21 6.36 23.73
CA SER A 343 16.41 7.05 23.20
C SER A 343 16.20 7.70 21.84
N THR A 344 15.17 7.30 21.07
CA THR A 344 14.85 7.94 19.79
C THR A 344 13.94 9.16 19.95
N THR A 345 13.41 9.47 21.14
CA THR A 345 12.56 10.66 21.36
C THR A 345 13.31 11.92 20.91
N GLY A 346 12.67 12.75 20.08
CA GLY A 346 13.28 13.96 19.52
C GLY A 346 14.08 13.75 18.24
N THR A 347 14.37 12.52 17.84
CA THR A 347 15.01 12.20 16.54
C THR A 347 13.97 12.06 15.43
N TYR A 348 14.43 12.02 14.18
CA TYR A 348 13.62 11.83 12.97
C TYR A 348 13.89 10.45 12.35
N ARG A 349 12.80 9.77 11.98
CA ARG A 349 12.84 8.48 11.29
C ARG A 349 11.59 8.29 10.42
N PRO A 350 11.60 7.36 9.45
CA PRO A 350 10.40 6.93 8.75
C PRO A 350 9.30 6.49 9.74
N TYR A 351 8.10 7.02 9.58
CA TYR A 351 6.97 6.69 10.44
C TYR A 351 6.54 5.23 10.28
N GLY A 352 6.03 4.66 11.36
CA GLY A 352 5.71 3.24 11.46
C GLY A 352 4.85 2.94 12.67
N LEU A 353 5.05 1.77 13.26
CA LEU A 353 4.30 1.32 14.43
C LEU A 353 5.23 0.95 15.58
N ASP A 354 4.78 1.08 16.82
CA ASP A 354 5.37 0.33 17.93
C ASP A 354 4.65 -1.02 18.11
N CYS A 355 5.11 -1.83 19.08
CA CYS A 355 4.55 -3.14 19.36
C CYS A 355 3.05 -3.10 19.68
N SER A 356 2.64 -2.16 20.53
CA SER A 356 1.25 -1.98 20.95
C SER A 356 0.38 -1.33 19.88
N GLY A 357 0.94 -0.41 19.10
CA GLY A 357 0.27 0.22 17.95
C GLY A 357 0.01 -0.75 16.82
N PHE A 358 0.87 -1.74 16.65
CA PHE A 358 0.61 -2.86 15.75
C PHE A 358 -0.58 -3.70 16.22
N MET A 359 -0.68 -4.01 17.51
CA MET A 359 -1.86 -4.70 18.05
C MET A 359 -3.13 -3.86 17.86
N ASP A 360 -3.08 -2.57 18.21
CA ASP A 360 -4.22 -1.65 18.02
C ASP A 360 -4.69 -1.63 16.57
N TRP A 361 -3.76 -1.53 15.61
CA TRP A 361 -4.07 -1.53 14.19
C TRP A 361 -4.74 -2.84 13.74
N ILE A 362 -4.25 -4.00 14.19
CA ILE A 362 -4.87 -5.31 13.87
C ILE A 362 -6.32 -5.33 14.33
N PHE A 363 -6.57 -5.09 15.63
CA PHE A 363 -7.92 -5.22 16.17
C PHE A 363 -8.88 -4.14 15.67
N TYR A 364 -8.36 -2.95 15.37
CA TYR A 364 -9.13 -1.89 14.73
C TYR A 364 -9.56 -2.29 13.31
N ASN A 365 -8.68 -2.95 12.55
CA ASN A 365 -8.99 -3.39 11.19
C ASN A 365 -10.01 -4.52 11.12
N ILE A 366 -9.85 -5.57 11.95
CA ILE A 366 -10.80 -6.71 11.93
C ILE A 366 -12.20 -6.33 12.43
N THR A 367 -12.32 -5.23 13.16
CA THR A 367 -13.61 -4.72 13.66
C THR A 367 -14.18 -3.58 12.84
N GLY A 368 -13.55 -3.23 11.71
CA GLY A 368 -14.02 -2.10 10.89
C GLY A 368 -13.97 -0.75 11.62
N GLY A 369 -13.12 -0.62 12.63
CA GLY A 369 -12.86 0.60 13.38
C GLY A 369 -13.56 0.71 14.74
N GLU A 370 -14.18 -0.36 15.22
CA GLU A 370 -14.98 -0.32 16.45
C GLU A 370 -14.18 -0.63 17.72
N TYR A 371 -13.02 -1.28 17.60
CA TYR A 371 -12.25 -1.76 18.75
C TYR A 371 -10.78 -1.34 18.70
N VAL A 372 -10.27 -0.86 19.83
CA VAL A 372 -8.85 -0.60 20.07
C VAL A 372 -8.45 -1.29 21.37
N LEU A 373 -7.48 -2.20 21.27
CA LEU A 373 -6.98 -2.97 22.41
C LEU A 373 -6.31 -2.04 23.43
N GLY A 374 -6.53 -2.26 24.73
CA GLY A 374 -5.92 -1.40 25.75
C GLY A 374 -6.32 0.09 25.67
N ARG A 375 -7.34 0.43 24.86
CA ARG A 375 -7.85 1.79 24.61
C ARG A 375 -6.76 2.78 24.17
N GLY A 376 -5.81 2.31 23.37
CA GLY A 376 -4.70 3.11 22.84
C GLY A 376 -3.48 3.21 23.78
N GLY A 377 -3.49 2.49 24.90
CA GLY A 377 -2.34 2.37 25.80
C GLY A 377 -1.20 1.52 25.23
N GLY A 378 -0.16 1.32 26.05
CA GLY A 378 0.97 0.44 25.73
C GLY A 378 0.69 -1.03 26.04
N ALA A 379 1.71 -1.88 25.88
CA ALA A 379 1.60 -3.34 26.08
C ALA A 379 1.03 -3.72 27.47
N THR A 380 1.44 -3.05 28.56
CA THR A 380 0.86 -3.25 29.90
C THR A 380 -0.66 -3.02 29.94
N ALA A 381 -1.14 -1.95 29.30
CA ALA A 381 -2.58 -1.67 29.24
C ALA A 381 -3.31 -2.76 28.45
N GLN A 382 -2.74 -3.19 27.32
CA GLN A 382 -3.29 -4.26 26.49
C GLN A 382 -3.36 -5.60 27.23
N HIS A 383 -2.34 -5.94 28.02
CA HIS A 383 -2.32 -7.15 28.84
C HIS A 383 -3.46 -7.17 29.87
N SER A 384 -3.85 -6.03 30.42
CA SER A 384 -4.97 -5.94 31.39
C SER A 384 -6.35 -6.30 30.81
N TYR A 385 -6.51 -6.32 29.49
CA TYR A 385 -7.72 -6.76 28.78
C TYR A 385 -7.63 -8.22 28.30
N CYS A 386 -6.64 -8.96 28.81
CA CYS A 386 -6.45 -10.36 28.47
C CYS A 386 -6.72 -11.27 29.66
N THR A 387 -7.24 -12.47 29.39
CA THR A 387 -7.25 -13.58 30.36
C THR A 387 -6.03 -14.45 30.17
N PRO A 388 -5.27 -14.81 31.22
CA PRO A 388 -4.06 -15.63 31.08
C PRO A 388 -4.31 -16.97 30.37
N VAL A 389 -3.39 -17.37 29.51
CA VAL A 389 -3.44 -18.64 28.77
C VAL A 389 -2.13 -19.41 28.95
N SER A 390 -2.18 -20.72 29.09
CA SER A 390 -0.97 -21.55 29.10
C SER A 390 -0.39 -21.72 27.69
N GLN A 391 0.91 -21.96 27.55
CA GLN A 391 1.52 -22.23 26.24
C GLN A 391 0.88 -23.43 25.52
N ALA A 392 0.34 -24.41 26.25
CA ALA A 392 -0.34 -25.57 25.69
C ALA A 392 -1.72 -25.22 25.11
N GLU A 393 -2.43 -24.27 25.73
CA GLU A 393 -3.78 -23.85 25.36
C GLU A 393 -3.80 -22.64 24.41
N ALA A 394 -2.62 -22.06 24.13
CA ALA A 394 -2.47 -20.92 23.25
C ALA A 394 -2.94 -21.23 21.82
N GLN A 395 -3.77 -20.34 21.30
CA GLN A 395 -4.32 -20.39 19.96
C GLN A 395 -3.86 -19.17 19.14
N PRO A 396 -3.85 -19.25 17.80
CA PRO A 396 -3.68 -18.07 16.98
C PRO A 396 -4.70 -16.98 17.37
N GLY A 397 -4.25 -15.74 17.41
CA GLY A 397 -5.01 -14.60 17.94
C GLY A 397 -4.80 -14.31 19.43
N ASP A 398 -4.26 -15.24 20.22
CA ASP A 398 -3.82 -14.92 21.59
C ASP A 398 -2.57 -14.02 21.54
N LEU A 399 -2.32 -13.22 22.58
CA LEU A 399 -1.21 -12.28 22.65
C LEU A 399 -0.07 -12.82 23.51
N ALA A 400 1.15 -12.48 23.13
CA ALA A 400 2.39 -12.81 23.82
C ALA A 400 3.03 -11.55 24.39
N PHE A 401 3.51 -11.60 25.63
CA PHE A 401 4.13 -10.45 26.30
C PHE A 401 5.52 -10.77 26.86
N TYR A 402 6.35 -9.74 26.94
CA TYR A 402 7.61 -9.78 27.68
C TYR A 402 7.36 -9.82 29.20
N PRO A 403 8.33 -10.29 30.01
CA PRO A 403 8.14 -10.44 31.46
C PRO A 403 7.70 -9.17 32.20
N ASP A 404 8.08 -8.01 31.69
CA ASP A 404 7.83 -6.68 32.25
C ASP A 404 6.74 -5.90 31.51
N ASP A 405 6.00 -6.56 30.60
CA ASP A 405 5.01 -5.94 29.71
C ASP A 405 5.55 -4.77 28.89
N SER A 406 6.86 -4.73 28.62
CA SER A 406 7.48 -3.71 27.75
C SER A 406 7.21 -3.95 26.25
N HIS A 407 6.78 -5.17 25.90
CA HIS A 407 6.62 -5.58 24.51
C HIS A 407 5.48 -6.60 24.35
N VAL A 408 4.82 -6.56 23.20
CA VAL A 408 3.66 -7.40 22.87
C VAL A 408 3.71 -7.87 21.41
N GLY A 409 3.18 -9.06 21.16
CA GLY A 409 2.94 -9.62 19.84
C GLY A 409 1.70 -10.50 19.81
N ILE A 410 1.28 -10.91 18.61
CA ILE A 410 0.15 -11.81 18.41
C ILE A 410 0.65 -13.20 17.99
N VAL A 411 0.11 -14.25 18.60
CA VAL A 411 0.36 -15.63 18.19
C VAL A 411 -0.30 -15.84 16.83
N VAL A 412 0.49 -16.25 15.83
CA VAL A 412 0.01 -16.49 14.46
C VAL A 412 -0.06 -17.98 14.11
N GLY A 413 0.57 -18.84 14.91
CA GLY A 413 0.58 -20.26 14.64
C GLY A 413 1.62 -20.99 15.49
N ARG A 414 1.94 -22.21 15.04
CA ARG A 414 3.02 -23.03 15.60
C ARG A 414 3.87 -23.59 14.49
N ARG A 415 5.16 -23.79 14.77
CA ARG A 415 6.04 -24.60 13.93
C ARG A 415 5.73 -26.09 14.12
N GLU A 416 6.29 -26.93 13.25
CA GLU A 416 6.20 -28.39 13.36
C GLU A 416 6.69 -28.93 14.72
N ASP A 417 7.70 -28.29 15.33
CA ASP A 417 8.22 -28.63 16.67
C ASP A 417 7.32 -28.14 17.82
N ARG A 418 6.11 -27.65 17.51
CA ARG A 418 5.07 -27.11 18.39
C ARG A 418 5.40 -25.79 19.09
N LYS A 419 6.54 -25.18 18.77
CA LYS A 419 6.88 -23.84 19.28
C LYS A 419 5.97 -22.79 18.67
N LEU A 420 5.61 -21.80 19.48
CA LEU A 420 4.71 -20.72 19.09
C LEU A 420 5.42 -19.73 18.17
N LEU A 421 4.71 -19.31 17.12
CA LEU A 421 5.12 -18.23 16.24
C LEU A 421 4.37 -16.96 16.66
N VAL A 422 5.11 -15.87 16.84
CA VAL A 422 4.59 -14.57 17.27
C VAL A 422 4.91 -13.53 16.22
N CYS A 423 3.89 -12.85 15.71
CA CYS A 423 4.05 -11.67 14.85
C CYS A 423 4.07 -10.40 15.72
N HIS A 424 5.08 -9.56 15.56
CA HIS A 424 5.23 -8.33 16.34
C HIS A 424 6.03 -7.26 15.59
N CYS A 425 5.81 -5.99 15.91
CA CYS A 425 6.66 -4.89 15.43
C CYS A 425 7.91 -4.79 16.30
N SER A 426 9.08 -5.09 15.75
CA SER A 426 10.35 -5.21 16.48
C SER A 426 11.21 -3.95 16.31
N SER A 427 11.65 -3.36 17.41
CA SER A 427 12.64 -2.28 17.39
C SER A 427 13.98 -2.76 16.83
N GLY A 428 14.47 -3.90 17.32
CA GLY A 428 15.77 -4.46 16.94
C GLY A 428 15.87 -4.91 15.48
N GLN A 429 14.74 -5.31 14.87
CA GLN A 429 14.68 -5.65 13.44
C GLN A 429 14.11 -4.50 12.58
N ASN A 430 13.70 -3.41 13.22
CA ASN A 430 13.07 -2.25 12.60
C ASN A 430 11.95 -2.59 11.59
N ASN A 431 11.11 -3.59 11.91
CA ASN A 431 10.02 -4.03 11.04
C ASN A 431 9.00 -4.87 11.82
N VAL A 432 7.84 -5.12 11.21
CA VAL A 432 6.93 -6.21 11.62
C VAL A 432 7.50 -7.54 11.16
N VAL A 433 7.65 -8.47 12.10
CA VAL A 433 8.36 -9.74 11.90
C VAL A 433 7.64 -10.88 12.60
N VAL A 434 7.85 -12.11 12.11
CA VAL A 434 7.40 -13.34 12.78
C VAL A 434 8.62 -14.00 13.42
N THR A 435 8.55 -14.27 14.72
CA THR A 435 9.63 -14.90 15.46
C THR A 435 9.12 -16.02 16.37
N GLU A 436 10.03 -16.83 16.91
CA GLU A 436 9.67 -17.88 17.86
C GLU A 436 9.52 -17.29 19.27
N PHE A 437 8.44 -17.66 19.96
CA PHE A 437 8.02 -17.11 21.25
C PHE A 437 9.15 -17.03 22.28
N ALA A 438 9.78 -18.15 22.62
CA ALA A 438 10.78 -18.18 23.69
C ALA A 438 12.12 -17.56 23.25
N ALA A 439 12.55 -17.82 22.02
CA ALA A 439 13.80 -17.28 21.46
C ALA A 439 13.80 -15.74 21.39
N SER A 440 12.62 -15.13 21.26
CA SER A 440 12.46 -13.68 21.22
C SER A 440 12.16 -13.04 22.57
N GLY A 441 12.17 -13.79 23.67
CA GLY A 441 12.00 -13.28 25.03
C GLY A 441 10.55 -13.15 25.53
N PHE A 442 9.56 -13.63 24.78
CA PHE A 442 8.18 -13.70 25.29
C PHE A 442 8.07 -14.78 26.36
N THR A 443 7.29 -14.51 27.41
CA THR A 443 7.18 -15.44 28.57
C THR A 443 5.75 -15.67 29.02
N THR A 444 4.85 -14.71 28.78
CA THR A 444 3.44 -14.78 29.18
C THR A 444 2.53 -14.69 27.97
N LEU A 445 1.33 -15.25 28.11
CA LEU A 445 0.31 -15.31 27.08
C LEU A 445 -1.04 -14.89 27.66
N GLY A 446 -1.81 -14.17 26.87
CA GLY A 446 -3.13 -13.68 27.25
C GLY A 446 -4.11 -13.74 26.08
N ARG A 447 -5.35 -14.15 26.36
CA ARG A 447 -6.46 -14.13 25.41
C ARG A 447 -7.22 -12.80 25.50
N PRO A 448 -7.19 -11.97 24.45
CA PRO A 448 -7.95 -10.72 24.41
C PRO A 448 -9.45 -10.93 24.65
N ASP A 449 -10.09 -9.99 25.35
CA ASP A 449 -11.53 -9.97 25.65
C ASP A 449 -12.43 -10.11 24.40
N ILE A 450 -11.98 -9.60 23.25
CA ILE A 450 -12.69 -9.71 21.96
C ILE A 450 -12.84 -11.17 21.47
N PHE A 451 -12.01 -12.10 21.96
CA PHE A 451 -12.06 -13.51 21.58
C PHE A 451 -12.55 -14.43 22.69
N GLN A 452 -13.27 -13.88 23.68
CA GLN A 452 -13.82 -14.63 24.82
C GLN A 452 -15.29 -15.02 24.63
#